data_AF-A0A7V5YHM4-F1
#
_entry.id   AF-A0A7V5YHM4-F1
#
_cell.length_a   1.000
_cell.length_b   1.000
_cell.length_c   1.000
_cell.angle_alpha   90.00
_cell.angle_beta   90.00
_cell.angle_gamma   90.00
#
_symmetry.space_group_name_H-M   'P 1'
#
loop_
_entity.id
_entity.type
_entity.pdbx_description
1 polymer ?
#
loop_
_entity_poly.entity_id
_entity_poly.type
_entity_poly.pdbx_seq_one_letter_code
_entity_poly.pdbx_strand_id
1 'polypeptide(L)' 'MIPAEQRQKAEVYSRIVGYLRPVEQWNDGKQAEFADRKTYSTKPVVHA' A
#
# COMPACT_ATOMS: atom_id res chain seq x y z
N MET A 1 16.62 -20.30 -4.53
CA MET A 1 16.31 -18.94 -4.02
C MET A 1 17.38 -18.00 -4.53
N ILE A 2 17.02 -16.77 -4.94
CA ILE A 2 17.98 -15.77 -5.43
C ILE A 2 18.66 -15.07 -4.23
N PRO A 3 20.02 -14.99 -4.20
CA PRO A 3 20.78 -14.28 -3.17
C PRO A 3 20.37 -12.80 -3.04
N ALA A 4 20.46 -12.22 -1.85
CA ALA A 4 19.98 -10.86 -1.58
C ALA A 4 20.71 -9.80 -2.42
N GLU A 5 22.01 -9.98 -2.62
CA GLU A 5 22.86 -9.08 -3.43
C GLU A 5 22.50 -9.06 -4.93
N GLN A 6 21.74 -10.04 -5.42
CA GLN A 6 21.35 -10.17 -6.83
C GLN A 6 19.90 -9.71 -7.08
N ARG A 7 19.24 -9.14 -6.07
CA ARG A 7 17.84 -8.69 -6.19
C ARG A 7 17.80 -7.26 -6.71
N GLN A 8 16.94 -7.05 -7.71
CA GLN A 8 16.55 -5.72 -8.16
C GLN A 8 15.41 -5.19 -7.28
N LYS A 9 15.46 -3.90 -6.93
CA LYS A 9 14.34 -3.23 -6.25
C LYS A 9 13.15 -3.14 -7.20
N ALA A 10 11.99 -3.58 -6.74
CA ALA A 10 10.73 -3.43 -7.46
C ALA A 10 10.13 -2.04 -7.21
N GLU A 11 9.62 -1.43 -8.27
CA GLU A 11 8.80 -0.23 -8.14
C GLU A 11 7.43 -0.61 -7.56
N VAL A 12 7.05 0.04 -6.48
CA VAL A 12 5.77 -0.23 -5.81
C VAL A 12 4.79 0.86 -6.18
N TYR A 13 3.66 0.45 -6.76
CA TYR A 13 2.56 1.34 -7.13
C TYR A 13 1.36 1.10 -6.23
N SER A 14 0.64 2.18 -5.92
CA SER A 14 -0.60 2.10 -5.15
C SER A 14 -1.67 3.04 -5.74
N ARG A 15 -2.93 2.64 -5.57
CA ARG A 15 -4.08 3.38 -6.09
C ARG A 15 -4.42 4.56 -5.19
N ILE A 16 -4.52 5.75 -5.80
CA ILE A 16 -4.95 6.98 -5.14
C ILE A 16 -6.43 7.20 -5.46
N VAL A 17 -6.80 8.29 -6.16
CA VAL A 17 -8.18 8.63 -6.50
C VAL A 17 -8.43 8.29 -7.98
N GLY A 18 -8.43 7.00 -8.29
CA GLY A 18 -8.74 6.50 -9.64
C GLY A 18 -7.55 6.15 -10.54
N TYR A 19 -6.30 6.40 -10.12
CA TYR A 19 -5.10 6.01 -10.87
C TYR A 19 -3.99 5.46 -9.95
N LEU A 20 -2.98 4.81 -10.56
CA LEU A 20 -1.80 4.28 -9.88
C LEU A 20 -0.68 5.32 -9.87
N ARG A 21 -0.06 5.53 -8.69
CA ARG A 21 1.12 6.38 -8.52
C ARG A 21 2.22 5.58 -7.82
N PRO A 22 3.50 5.74 -8.20
CA PRO A 22 4.62 5.17 -7.45
C PRO A 22 4.57 5.62 -6.00
N VAL A 23 4.68 4.68 -5.05
CA VAL A 23 4.66 4.97 -3.61
C VAL A 23 5.87 5.83 -3.21
N GLU A 24 7.00 5.67 -3.89
CA GLU A 24 8.20 6.49 -3.70
C GLU A 24 7.98 7.98 -4.01
N GLN A 25 6.91 8.34 -4.73
CA GLN A 25 6.57 9.73 -5.08
C GLN A 25 5.47 10.32 -4.18
N TRP A 26 5.14 9.69 -3.06
CA TRP A 26 4.11 10.19 -2.14
C TRP A 26 4.67 11.34 -1.29
N ASN A 27 3.91 12.42 -1.19
CA ASN A 27 4.19 13.49 -0.23
C ASN A 27 3.66 13.14 1.16
N ASP A 28 4.01 13.94 2.17
CA ASP A 28 3.66 13.69 3.57
C ASP A 28 2.13 13.60 3.78
N GLY A 29 1.37 14.48 3.13
CA GLY A 29 -0.09 14.46 3.22
C GLY A 29 -0.70 13.17 2.67
N LYS A 30 -0.12 12.60 1.60
CA LYS A 30 -0.60 11.34 1.04
C LYS A 30 -0.25 10.13 1.92
N GLN A 31 0.93 10.16 2.56
CA GLN A 31 1.33 9.14 3.52
C GLN A 31 0.40 9.15 4.74
N ALA A 32 0.06 10.34 5.26
CA ALA A 32 -0.89 10.51 6.35
C ALA A 32 -2.30 9.99 5.96
N GLU A 33 -2.83 10.43 4.81
CA GLU A 33 -4.14 9.94 4.36
C GLU A 33 -4.17 8.42 4.16
N PHE A 34 -3.08 7.82 3.65
CA PHE A 34 -3.02 6.37 3.49
C PHE A 34 -3.05 5.65 4.86
N ALA A 35 -2.38 6.19 5.87
CA ALA A 35 -2.41 5.65 7.23
C ALA A 35 -3.81 5.70 7.87
N ASP A 36 -4.63 6.68 7.49
CA ASP A 36 -6.01 6.81 7.96
C ASP A 36 -7.00 5.86 7.25
N ARG A 37 -6.60 5.19 6.17
CA ARG A 37 -7.48 4.27 5.42
C ARG A 37 -7.84 3.05 6.25
N LYS A 38 -9.12 2.67 6.20
CA LYS A 38 -9.63 1.44 6.83
C LYS A 38 -9.79 0.33 5.80
N THR A 39 -9.29 -0.85 6.12
CA THR A 39 -9.48 -2.06 5.31
C THR A 39 -10.75 -2.79 5.74
N TYR A 40 -11.48 -3.33 4.77
CA TYR A 40 -12.55 -4.27 5.07
C TYR A 40 -11.95 -5.61 5.51
N SER A 41 -12.53 -6.21 6.55
CA SER A 41 -12.20 -7.57 6.98
C SER A 41 -13.13 -8.56 6.29
N THR A 42 -12.60 -9.72 5.89
CA THR A 42 -13.41 -10.83 5.38
C THR A 42 -14.07 -11.64 6.50
N LYS A 43 -13.71 -11.38 7.75
CA LYS A 43 -14.33 -12.05 8.90
C LYS A 43 -15.78 -11.59 9.04
N PRO A 44 -16.74 -12.51 9.25
CA PRO A 44 -18.12 -12.15 9.47
C PRO A 44 -18.22 -11.30 10.75
N VAL A 45 -19.01 -10.22 10.68
CA VAL A 45 -19.30 -9.37 11.83
C VAL A 45 -20.24 -10.15 12.74
N VAL A 46 -19.73 -10.61 13.90
CA VAL A 46 -20.59 -11.19 14.94
C VAL A 46 -21.22 -10.03 15.71
N HIS A 47 -22.54 -9.88 15.58
CA HIS A 47 -23.30 -9.06 16.51
C HIS A 47 -23.57 -9.92 17.75
N ALA A 48 -23.05 -9.49 18.89
CA ALA A 48 -23.31 -10.08 20.20
C ALA A 48 -24.71 -9.69 20.70
#